data_AF-A0A6H1RFC4-F1
#
_entry.id   AF-A0A6H1RFC4-F1
#
_cell.length_a   1.000
_cell.length_b   1.000
_cell.length_c   1.000
_cell.angle_alpha   90.00
_cell.angle_beta   90.00
_cell.angle_gamma   90.00
#
_symmetry.space_group_name_H-M   'P 1'
#
loop_
_entity.id
_entity.type
_entity.pdbx_description
1 polymer ?
#
loop_
_entity_poly.entity_id
_entity_poly.type
_entity_poly.pdbx_seq_one_letter_code
_entity_poly.pdbx_strand_id
1 'polypeptide(L)' 'MLGTEGRPEDGGLVLRQLETEMSDARQYVLWCRAAGNEQAAQLHVVWIDLLLDEWSRCSLTVQQF' A
#
# COMPACT_ATOMS: atom_id res chain seq x y z
N MET A 1 -29.97 -8.35 -14.44
CA MET A 1 -28.98 -8.50 -13.36
C MET A 1 -27.73 -7.73 -13.75
N LEU A 2 -27.20 -6.98 -12.79
CA LEU A 2 -25.83 -6.44 -12.71
C LEU A 2 -25.41 -5.43 -13.78
N GLY A 3 -25.96 -4.21 -13.67
CA GLY A 3 -25.15 -3.02 -13.90
C GLY A 3 -24.23 -2.85 -12.69
N THR A 4 -23.01 -3.35 -12.76
CA THR A 4 -21.93 -2.88 -11.89
C THR A 4 -21.49 -1.53 -12.44
N GLU A 5 -22.29 -0.50 -12.15
CA GLU A 5 -21.80 0.87 -12.09
C GLU A 5 -20.71 0.86 -11.01
N GLY A 6 -19.45 0.72 -11.45
CA GLY A 6 -18.30 0.92 -10.58
C GLY A 6 -18.43 2.33 -10.05
N ARG A 7 -18.91 2.47 -8.81
CA ARG A 7 -18.81 3.72 -8.06
C ARG A 7 -17.35 4.16 -8.19
N PRO A 8 -17.07 5.44 -8.48
CA PRO A 8 -15.70 5.93 -8.43
C PRO A 8 -15.15 5.50 -7.07
N GLU A 9 -14.10 4.69 -7.08
CA GLU A 9 -13.40 4.34 -5.85
C GLU A 9 -13.07 5.66 -5.17
N ASP A 10 -13.55 5.84 -3.93
CA ASP A 10 -13.24 7.02 -3.17
C ASP A 10 -11.71 7.06 -3.04
N GLY A 11 -11.07 8.01 -3.72
CA GLY A 11 -9.61 8.07 -3.71
C GLY A 11 -9.04 8.25 -2.30
N GLY A 12 -9.83 8.82 -1.37
CA GLY A 12 -9.48 8.84 0.05
C GLY A 12 -9.50 7.45 0.71
N LEU A 13 -10.40 6.56 0.29
CA LEU A 13 -10.42 5.16 0.74
C LEU A 13 -9.19 4.40 0.23
N VAL A 14 -8.84 4.58 -1.05
CA VAL A 14 -7.65 3.95 -1.66
C VAL A 14 -6.38 4.39 -0.94
N LEU A 15 -6.24 5.68 -0.65
CA LEU A 15 -5.08 6.22 0.09
C LEU A 15 -4.95 5.62 1.50
N ARG A 16 -6.06 5.52 2.24
CA ARG A 16 -6.06 4.89 3.57
C ARG A 16 -5.72 3.41 3.52
N GLN A 17 -6.15 2.72 2.46
CA GLN A 17 -5.81 1.32 2.27
C GLN A 17 -4.31 1.15 2.00
N LEU A 18 -3.72 1.98 1.13
CA LEU A 18 -2.28 1.99 0.89
C LEU A 18 -1.48 2.31 2.17
N GLU A 19 -1.95 3.24 2.99
CA GLU A 19 -1.33 3.55 4.30
C GLU A 19 -1.35 2.35 5.25
N THR A 20 -2.46 1.60 5.26
CA THR A 20 -2.61 0.38 6.06
C THR A 20 -1.64 -0.71 5.59
N GLU A 21 -1.60 -0.97 4.28
CA GLU A 21 -0.68 -1.95 3.68
C GLU A 21 0.79 -1.59 3.95
N MET A 22 1.15 -0.30 3.90
CA MET A 22 2.50 0.16 4.26
C MET A 22 2.83 -0.09 5.74
N SER A 23 1.87 0.14 6.64
CA SER A 23 2.04 -0.12 8.07
C SER A 23 2.25 -1.61 8.33
N ASP A 24 1.45 -2.46 7.71
CA ASP A 24 1.54 -3.91 7.86
C ASP A 24 2.86 -4.44 7.29
N ALA A 25 3.26 -3.99 6.10
CA ALA A 25 4.54 -4.35 5.50
C ALA A 25 5.74 -3.98 6.40
N ARG A 26 5.69 -2.82 7.09
CA ARG A 26 6.72 -2.43 8.06
C ARG A 26 6.77 -3.39 9.26
N GLN A 27 5.61 -3.84 9.76
CA GLN A 27 5.58 -4.85 10.82
C GLN A 27 6.19 -6.18 10.36
N TYR A 28 5.88 -6.62 9.14
CA TYR A 28 6.48 -7.82 8.56
C TYR A 28 8.00 -7.72 8.41
N VAL A 29 8.56 -6.58 8.00
CA VAL A 29 10.01 -6.36 7.98
C VAL A 29 10.62 -6.59 9.36
N LEU A 30 10.02 -6.04 10.41
CA LEU A 30 10.51 -6.19 11.79
C LEU A 30 10.45 -7.65 12.23
N TRP A 31 9.36 -8.36 11.93
CA TRP A 31 9.21 -9.78 12.24
C TRP A 31 10.22 -10.66 11.49
N CYS A 32 10.42 -10.42 10.19
CA CYS A 32 11.39 -11.15 9.39
C CYS A 32 12.81 -10.96 9.94
N ARG A 33 13.19 -9.74 10.29
CA ARG A 33 14.51 -9.45 10.90
C ARG A 33 14.67 -10.10 12.26
N ALA A 34 13.65 -10.04 13.12
CA ALA A 34 13.67 -10.71 14.42
C ALA A 34 13.81 -12.24 14.28
N ALA A 35 13.28 -12.83 13.21
CA ALA A 35 13.42 -14.24 12.88
C ALA A 35 14.73 -14.58 12.13
N GLY A 36 15.61 -13.61 11.88
CA GLY A 36 16.85 -13.80 11.12
C GLY A 36 16.66 -14.01 9.62
N ASN A 37 15.46 -13.76 9.09
CA ASN A 37 15.15 -13.91 7.67
C ASN A 37 15.32 -12.58 6.92
N GLU A 38 16.57 -12.18 6.69
CA GLU A 38 16.87 -10.89 6.03
C GLU A 38 16.39 -10.86 4.57
N GLN A 39 16.38 -12.00 3.88
CA GLN A 39 15.91 -12.05 2.49
C GLN A 39 14.41 -11.71 2.38
N ALA A 40 13.59 -12.28 3.27
CA ALA A 40 12.16 -11.94 3.32
C ALA A 40 11.95 -10.48 3.76
N ALA A 41 12.74 -9.98 4.70
CA ALA A 41 12.70 -8.58 5.11
C ALA A 41 13.00 -7.64 3.93
N GLN A 42 14.03 -7.96 3.13
CA GLN A 42 14.42 -7.15 1.98
C GLN A 42 13.32 -7.11 0.91
N LEU A 43 12.61 -8.22 0.67
CA LEU A 43 11.46 -8.22 -0.24
C LEU A 43 10.34 -7.28 0.23
N HIS A 44 10.06 -7.26 1.54
CA HIS A 44 9.04 -6.36 2.10
C HIS A 44 9.49 -4.89 2.09
N VAL A 45 10.79 -4.61 2.17
CA VAL A 45 11.32 -3.25 1.96
C VAL A 45 11.03 -2.77 0.54
N VAL A 46 11.31 -3.59 -0.48
CA VAL A 46 10.99 -3.26 -1.88
C VAL A 46 9.48 -3.08 -2.08
N TRP A 47 8.66 -3.90 -1.41
CA TRP A 47 7.21 -3.75 -1.44
C TRP A 47 6.74 -2.41 -0.86
N ILE A 48 7.33 -1.96 0.25
CA ILE A 48 7.03 -0.64 0.84
C ILE A 48 7.36 0.49 -0.15
N ASP A 49 8.47 0.40 -0.88
CA ASP A 49 8.85 1.41 -1.88
C ASP A 49 7.82 1.50 -3.01
N LEU A 50 7.29 0.35 -3.46
CA LEU A 50 6.23 0.30 -4.48
C LEU A 50 4.91 0.88 -3.97
N LEU A 51 4.55 0.60 -2.72
CA LEU A 51 3.34 1.18 -2.09
C LEU A 51 3.46 2.69 -1.93
N LEU A 52 4.65 3.20 -1.58
CA LEU A 52 4.91 4.64 -1.47
C LEU A 52 4.80 5.35 -2.82
N ASP A 53 5.31 4.74 -3.88
CA ASP A 53 5.19 5.24 -5.25
C ASP A 53 3.71 5.29 -5.69
N GLU A 54 2.93 4.24 -5.41
CA GLU A 54 1.50 4.23 -5.71
C GLU A 54 0.71 5.26 -4.89
N TRP A 55 0.96 5.36 -3.58
CA TRP A 55 0.33 6.38 -2.74
C TRP A 55 0.62 7.79 -3.24
N SER A 56 1.85 8.05 -3.70
CA SER A 56 2.23 9.32 -4.30
C SER A 56 1.44 9.61 -5.59
N ARG A 57 1.25 8.62 -6.46
CA ARG A 57 0.41 8.75 -7.66
C ARG A 57 -1.07 9.00 -7.32
N CYS A 58 -1.62 8.21 -6.40
CA CYS A 58 -3.01 8.34 -5.98
C CYS A 58 -3.29 9.70 -5.32
N SER A 59 -2.38 10.17 -4.46
CA SER A 59 -2.57 11.41 -3.72
C SER A 59 -2.58 12.63 -4.63
N LEU A 60 -1.73 12.64 -5.66
CA LEU A 60 -1.75 13.67 -6.71
C LEU A 60 -3.05 13.64 -7.51
N THR A 61 -3.59 12.46 -7.78
CA THR A 61 -4.86 12.31 -8.51
C THR A 61 -6.02 12.85 -7.66
N VAL A 62 -6.08 12.50 -6.37
CA VAL A 62 -7.12 12.97 -5.45
C VAL A 62 -7.06 14.49 -5.22
N GLN A 63 -5.87 15.09 -5.22
CA GLN A 63 -5.73 16.55 -5.07
C GLN A 63 -6.14 17.35 -6.32
N GLN A 64 -6.26 16.71 -7.48
CA GLN A 64 -6.63 17.35 -8.75
C GLN A 64 -8.13 17.32 -9.03
N PHE A 65 -8.92 16.63 -8.20
CA PHE A 65 -10.38 16.57 -8.24
C PHE A 65 -11.01 17.25 -7.02
#